data_AF-A0A2G8SLH1-F1
#
_entry.id   AF-A0A2G8SLH1-F1
#
_cell.length_a   1.000
_cell.length_b   1.000
_cell.length_c   1.000
_cell.angle_alpha   90.00
_cell.angle_beta   90.00
_cell.angle_gamma   90.00
#
_symmetry.space_group_name_H-M   'P 1'
#
loop_
_entity.id
_entity.type
_entity.pdbx_description
1 polymer ?
#
loop_
_entity_poly.entity_id
_entity_poly.type
_entity_poly.pdbx_seq_one_letter_code
_entity_poly.pdbx_strand_id
1 'polypeptide(L)'
;MAAIIPPAPQLSGNSTLEVFVHHSASAQGEKLRLLGERQLKLAYTVALMEKRPDLSGDQLTPYIDTNYPAFMAHWVTAYGWRTMMWAVPHGVDLNDPAETRTIFETYAGAVVDETREPGERRSDPRVLFRWIRDLVFIYG
;
A
#
# COMPACT_ATOMS: atom_id res chain seq x y z
N MET A 1 2.45 0.68 25.36
CA MET A 1 1.73 1.78 24.69
C MET A 1 1.21 1.24 23.38
N ALA A 2 -0.11 1.27 23.12
CA ALA A 2 -0.63 0.89 21.83
C ALA A 2 -0.07 1.86 20.78
N ALA A 3 0.63 1.35 19.77
CA ALA A 3 1.13 2.18 18.68
C ALA A 3 -0.08 2.85 18.01
N ILE A 4 -0.03 4.18 17.84
CA ILE A 4 -1.06 4.91 17.10
C ILE A 4 -0.89 4.54 15.63
N ILE A 5 -1.74 3.64 15.13
CA ILE A 5 -1.81 3.25 13.72
C ILE A 5 -2.60 4.36 13.00
N PRO A 6 -2.01 5.10 12.05
CA PRO A 6 -2.77 6.06 11.26
C PRO A 6 -3.91 5.36 10.53
N PRO A 7 -5.10 5.97 10.39
CA PRO A 7 -6.18 5.35 9.65
C PRO A 7 -5.78 5.19 8.18
N ALA A 8 -6.04 4.00 7.62
CA ALA A 8 -5.90 3.80 6.18
C ALA A 8 -7.01 4.57 5.42
N PRO A 9 -6.74 5.11 4.21
CA PRO A 9 -7.73 5.83 3.43
C PRO A 9 -9.01 5.02 3.20
N GLN A 10 -10.17 5.59 3.50
CA GLN A 10 -11.42 4.88 3.28
C GLN A 10 -11.65 4.64 1.78
N LEU A 11 -11.98 3.40 1.44
CA LEU A 11 -12.38 3.01 0.09
C LEU A 11 -13.90 2.88 0.01
N SER A 12 -14.48 3.08 -1.17
CA SER A 12 -15.87 2.73 -1.42
C SER A 12 -16.10 1.22 -1.24
N GLY A 13 -17.36 0.81 -1.05
CA GLY A 13 -17.71 -0.60 -0.84
C GLY A 13 -17.26 -1.50 -2.01
N ASN A 14 -17.34 -0.99 -3.25
CA ASN A 14 -16.94 -1.76 -4.43
C ASN A 14 -15.43 -1.97 -4.49
N SER A 15 -14.63 -0.92 -4.28
CA SER A 15 -13.17 -1.05 -4.28
C SER A 15 -12.66 -1.84 -3.08
N THR A 16 -13.33 -1.76 -1.93
CA THR A 16 -13.00 -2.59 -0.77
C THR A 16 -13.10 -4.08 -1.11
N LEU A 17 -14.16 -4.48 -1.81
CA LEU A 17 -14.32 -5.86 -2.25
C LEU A 17 -13.23 -6.28 -3.24
N GLU A 18 -12.91 -5.43 -4.22
CA GLU A 18 -11.88 -5.73 -5.22
C GLU A 18 -10.47 -5.84 -4.62
N VAL A 19 -10.16 -5.06 -3.58
CA VAL A 19 -8.86 -5.10 -2.91
C VAL A 19 -8.67 -6.34 -2.06
N PHE A 20 -9.73 -6.76 -1.36
CA PHE A 20 -9.66 -7.87 -0.42
C PHE A 20 -10.11 -9.21 -1.01
N VAL A 21 -10.16 -9.34 -2.33
CA VAL A 21 -10.27 -10.62 -3.04
C VAL A 21 -8.88 -11.04 -3.49
N HIS A 22 -8.53 -12.32 -3.28
CA HIS A 22 -7.24 -12.86 -3.71
C HIS A 22 -7.01 -12.62 -5.21
N HIS A 23 -5.80 -12.21 -5.59
CA HIS A 23 -5.46 -11.77 -6.96
C HIS A 23 -5.80 -12.80 -8.04
N SER A 24 -5.70 -14.10 -7.73
CA SER A 24 -6.07 -15.19 -8.64
C SER A 24 -7.56 -15.20 -9.02
N ALA A 25 -8.41 -14.49 -8.28
CA ALA A 25 -9.85 -14.42 -8.47
C ALA A 25 -10.34 -13.04 -8.92
N SER A 26 -9.47 -12.01 -9.00
CA SER A 26 -9.84 -10.66 -9.46
C SER A 26 -8.87 -10.10 -10.50
N ALA A 27 -9.34 -10.02 -11.75
CA ALA A 27 -8.62 -9.32 -12.82
C ALA A 27 -8.55 -7.81 -12.61
N GLN A 28 -9.52 -7.23 -11.88
CA GLN A 28 -9.48 -5.82 -11.51
C GLN A 28 -8.45 -5.58 -10.40
N GLY A 29 -8.37 -6.47 -9.41
CA GLY A 29 -7.34 -6.47 -8.38
C GLY A 29 -5.93 -6.46 -8.97
N GLU A 30 -5.67 -7.23 -10.03
CA GLU A 30 -4.37 -7.22 -10.71
C GLU A 30 -4.03 -5.86 -11.37
N LYS A 31 -5.02 -5.15 -11.93
CA LYS A 31 -4.81 -3.80 -12.47
C LYS A 31 -4.52 -2.80 -11.35
N LEU A 32 -5.23 -2.91 -10.23
CA LEU A 32 -5.03 -2.08 -9.05
C LEU A 32 -3.63 -2.34 -8.48
N ARG A 33 -3.21 -3.61 -8.35
CA ARG A 33 -1.86 -3.99 -7.91
C ARG A 33 -0.78 -3.34 -8.75
N LEU A 34 -0.89 -3.40 -10.08
CA LEU A 34 0.09 -2.78 -10.99
C LEU A 34 0.15 -1.25 -10.82
N LEU A 35 -1.00 -0.59 -10.66
CA LEU A 35 -1.06 0.85 -10.41
C LEU A 35 -0.41 1.20 -9.05
N GLY A 36 -0.76 0.44 -8.02
CA GLY A 36 -0.29 0.64 -6.66
C GLY A 36 1.20 0.34 -6.51
N GLU A 37 1.75 -0.69 -7.14
CA GLU A 37 3.19 -0.99 -7.15
C GLU A 37 4.02 0.25 -7.52
N ARG A 38 3.62 0.95 -8.59
CA ARG A 38 4.32 2.13 -9.08
C ARG A 38 4.13 3.34 -8.17
N GLN A 39 2.90 3.59 -7.75
CA GLN A 39 2.56 4.78 -6.97
C GLN A 39 3.05 4.67 -5.53
N LEU A 40 3.01 3.48 -4.94
CA LEU A 40 3.47 3.21 -3.59
C LEU A 40 4.98 3.37 -3.47
N LYS A 41 5.77 2.81 -4.41
CA LYS A 41 7.23 2.96 -4.38
C LYS A 41 7.64 4.42 -4.52
N LEU A 42 6.94 5.17 -5.38
CA LEU A 42 7.15 6.62 -5.53
C LEU A 42 6.80 7.38 -4.25
N ALA A 43 5.62 7.14 -3.68
CA ALA A 43 5.17 7.79 -2.44
C ALA A 43 6.12 7.50 -1.26
N TYR A 44 6.57 6.25 -1.12
CA TYR A 44 7.54 5.83 -0.12
C TYR A 44 8.89 6.53 -0.32
N THR A 45 9.37 6.59 -1.57
CA THR A 45 10.64 7.27 -1.89
C THR A 45 10.59 8.75 -1.52
N VAL A 46 9.52 9.45 -1.90
CA VAL A 46 9.34 10.87 -1.57
C VAL A 46 9.29 11.09 -0.06
N ALA A 47 8.50 10.28 0.66
CA ALA A 47 8.41 10.35 2.11
C ALA A 47 9.76 10.07 2.81
N LEU A 48 10.54 9.12 2.28
CA LEU A 48 11.86 8.81 2.80
C LEU A 48 12.86 9.94 2.55
N MET A 49 12.83 10.58 1.38
CA MET A 49 13.66 11.76 1.10
C MET A 49 13.35 12.92 2.04
N GLU A 50 12.08 13.10 2.43
CA GLU A 50 11.68 14.09 3.44
C GLU A 50 12.17 13.71 4.84
N LYS A 51 12.05 12.43 5.23
CA LYS A 51 12.43 11.94 6.55
C LYS A 51 13.94 11.86 6.75
N ARG A 52 14.67 11.52 5.68
CA ARG A 52 16.10 11.20 5.67
C ARG A 52 16.84 12.06 4.62
N PRO A 53 16.88 13.39 4.81
CA PRO A 53 17.59 14.29 3.90
C PRO A 53 19.11 14.07 3.92
N ASP A 54 19.62 13.26 4.86
CA ASP A 54 21.01 12.83 5.00
C ASP A 54 21.44 11.79 3.95
N LEU A 55 20.50 11.04 3.37
CA LEU A 55 20.82 10.00 2.39
C LEU A 55 21.13 10.62 1.01
N SER A 56 22.29 10.29 0.46
CA SER A 56 22.61 10.62 -0.93
C SER A 56 21.81 9.75 -1.90
N GLY A 57 21.70 10.17 -3.16
CA GLY A 57 20.98 9.39 -4.20
C GLY A 57 21.50 7.95 -4.34
N ASP A 58 22.81 7.76 -4.21
CA ASP A 58 23.44 6.43 -4.30
C ASP A 58 23.15 5.54 -3.09
N GLN A 59 22.84 6.14 -1.93
CA GLN A 59 22.45 5.43 -0.71
C GLN A 59 20.95 5.17 -0.65
N LEU A 60 20.14 6.00 -1.32
CA LEU A 60 18.69 5.95 -1.26
C LEU A 60 18.14 4.66 -1.87
N THR A 61 18.61 4.29 -3.06
CA THR A 61 18.16 3.06 -3.75
C THR A 61 18.39 1.79 -2.92
N PRO A 62 19.60 1.47 -2.44
CA PRO A 62 19.82 0.27 -1.63
C PRO A 62 19.07 0.31 -0.31
N TYR A 63 18.88 1.51 0.29
CA TYR A 63 18.07 1.65 1.49
C TYR A 63 16.59 1.30 1.23
N ILE A 64 16.02 1.81 0.12
CA ILE A 64 14.64 1.50 -0.27
C ILE A 64 14.50 0.00 -0.52
N ASP A 65 15.35 -0.60 -1.34
CA ASP A 65 15.22 -2.01 -1.71
C ASP A 65 15.36 -2.94 -0.49
N THR A 66 16.12 -2.53 0.53
CA THR A 66 16.26 -3.27 1.79
C THR A 66 15.04 -3.12 2.72
N ASN A 67 14.53 -1.90 2.89
CA ASN A 67 13.54 -1.60 3.94
C ASN A 67 12.09 -1.64 3.46
N TYR A 68 11.85 -1.45 2.16
CA TYR A 68 10.51 -1.36 1.59
C TYR A 68 9.65 -2.64 1.78
N PRO A 69 10.20 -3.87 1.63
CA PRO A 69 9.43 -5.08 1.93
C PRO A 69 8.99 -5.17 3.39
N ALA A 70 9.89 -4.83 4.33
CA ALA A 70 9.58 -4.84 5.76
C ALA A 70 8.54 -3.78 6.12
N PHE A 71 8.63 -2.58 5.51
CA PHE A 71 7.63 -1.53 5.62
C PHE A 71 6.23 -2.02 5.26
N MET A 72 6.06 -2.65 4.10
CA MET A 72 4.76 -3.19 3.69
C MET A 72 4.29 -4.28 4.65
N ALA A 73 5.16 -5.21 5.01
CA ALA A 73 4.80 -6.32 5.90
C ALA A 73 4.34 -5.87 7.28
N HIS A 74 4.99 -4.85 7.85
CA HIS A 74 4.58 -4.26 9.11
C HIS A 74 3.15 -3.70 9.04
N TRP A 75 2.85 -2.90 8.03
CA TRP A 75 1.56 -2.22 7.95
C TRP A 75 0.42 -3.16 7.53
N VAL A 76 0.66 -4.13 6.64
CA VAL A 76 -0.33 -5.20 6.38
C VAL A 76 -0.71 -5.92 7.68
N THR A 77 0.27 -6.16 8.55
CA THR A 77 0.04 -6.77 9.87
C THR A 77 -0.71 -5.83 10.81
N ALA A 78 -0.27 -4.57 10.90
CA ALA A 78 -0.85 -3.57 11.79
C ALA A 78 -2.33 -3.31 11.47
N TYR A 79 -2.70 -3.28 10.18
CA TYR A 79 -4.08 -3.11 9.75
C TYR A 79 -4.92 -4.39 9.79
N GLY A 80 -4.31 -5.55 10.04
CA GLY A 80 -5.03 -6.84 10.06
C GLY A 80 -5.55 -7.30 8.70
N TRP A 81 -5.03 -6.75 7.59
CA TRP A 81 -5.58 -6.95 6.25
C TRP A 81 -5.56 -8.40 5.76
N ARG A 82 -4.65 -9.24 6.27
CA ARG A 82 -4.65 -10.68 5.96
C ARG A 82 -5.97 -11.35 6.33
N THR A 83 -6.57 -10.94 7.44
CA THR A 83 -7.85 -11.51 7.92
C THR A 83 -9.05 -11.01 7.12
N MET A 84 -8.85 -9.96 6.32
CA MET A 84 -9.88 -9.39 5.47
C MET A 84 -9.93 -10.05 4.10
N MET A 85 -8.99 -10.94 3.73
CA MET A 85 -8.89 -11.53 2.39
C MET A 85 -9.95 -12.63 2.12
N TRP A 86 -10.54 -12.60 0.93
CA TRP A 86 -11.58 -13.50 0.43
C TRP A 86 -11.06 -14.32 -0.75
N ALA A 87 -11.72 -15.44 -1.02
CA ALA A 87 -11.41 -16.34 -2.13
C ALA A 87 -9.94 -16.80 -2.18
N VAL A 88 -9.28 -16.88 -1.01
CA VAL A 88 -7.90 -17.34 -0.88
C VAL A 88 -7.84 -18.84 -1.22
N PRO A 89 -7.07 -19.25 -2.25
CA PRO A 89 -6.94 -20.66 -2.59
C PRO A 89 -6.37 -21.50 -1.45
N HIS A 90 -6.75 -22.78 -1.38
CA HIS A 90 -6.23 -23.68 -0.36
C HIS A 90 -4.70 -23.82 -0.46
N GLY A 91 -4.02 -23.69 0.67
CA GLY A 91 -2.55 -23.81 0.76
C GLY A 91 -1.78 -22.51 0.46
N VAL A 92 -2.46 -21.40 0.16
CA VAL A 92 -1.81 -20.09 0.09
C VAL A 92 -1.51 -19.58 1.49
N ASP A 93 -0.26 -19.16 1.72
CA ASP A 93 0.17 -18.50 2.94
C ASP A 93 0.18 -16.97 2.73
N LEU A 94 -0.78 -16.27 3.35
CA LEU A 94 -0.83 -14.80 3.29
C LEU A 94 0.32 -14.11 4.05
N ASN A 95 1.13 -14.87 4.79
CA ASN A 95 2.37 -14.37 5.41
C ASN A 95 3.55 -14.42 4.44
N ASP A 96 3.41 -15.05 3.27
CA ASP A 96 4.43 -15.00 2.24
C ASP A 96 4.71 -13.53 1.86
N PRO A 97 5.99 -13.14 1.68
CA PRO A 97 6.34 -11.76 1.32
C PRO A 97 5.69 -11.26 0.03
N ALA A 98 5.49 -12.13 -0.98
CA ALA A 98 4.88 -11.75 -2.25
C ALA A 98 3.37 -11.54 -2.10
N GLU A 99 2.68 -12.37 -1.31
CA GLU A 99 1.26 -12.18 -0.98
C GLU A 99 1.04 -10.92 -0.14
N THR A 100 1.88 -10.73 0.88
CA THR A 100 1.87 -9.52 1.72
C THR A 100 2.06 -8.26 0.88
N ARG A 101 3.02 -8.28 -0.04
CA ARG A 101 3.27 -7.18 -0.98
C ARG A 101 2.05 -6.92 -1.87
N THR A 102 1.46 -7.98 -2.43
CA THR A 102 0.29 -7.91 -3.30
C THR A 102 -0.90 -7.24 -2.59
N ILE A 103 -1.18 -7.60 -1.34
CA ILE A 103 -2.27 -6.97 -0.56
C ILE A 103 -2.07 -5.46 -0.46
N PHE A 104 -0.87 -5.03 -0.05
CA PHE A 104 -0.60 -3.60 0.15
C PHE A 104 -0.63 -2.83 -1.19
N GLU A 105 0.01 -3.37 -2.22
CA GLU A 105 0.03 -2.75 -3.55
C GLU A 105 -1.37 -2.64 -4.14
N THR A 106 -2.21 -3.68 -4.01
CA THR A 106 -3.60 -3.64 -4.50
C THR A 106 -4.40 -2.55 -3.79
N TYR A 107 -4.27 -2.45 -2.47
CA TYR A 107 -4.92 -1.40 -1.68
C TYR A 107 -4.45 0.00 -2.10
N ALA A 108 -3.13 0.20 -2.22
CA ALA A 108 -2.57 1.47 -2.70
C ALA A 108 -3.07 1.83 -4.11
N GLY A 109 -3.25 0.84 -4.97
CA GLY A 109 -3.86 0.97 -6.29
C GLY A 109 -5.29 1.50 -6.21
N ALA A 110 -6.13 0.92 -5.35
CA ALA A 110 -7.51 1.37 -5.15
C ALA A 110 -7.58 2.80 -4.61
N VAL A 111 -6.70 3.17 -3.67
CA VAL A 111 -6.61 4.56 -3.18
C VAL A 111 -6.34 5.51 -4.33
N VAL A 112 -5.47 5.14 -5.27
CA VAL A 112 -5.18 5.98 -6.45
C VAL A 112 -6.35 5.98 -7.43
N ASP A 113 -6.98 4.84 -7.67
CA ASP A 113 -8.06 4.68 -8.64
C ASP A 113 -9.34 5.44 -8.23
N GLU A 114 -9.73 5.36 -6.96
CA GLU A 114 -10.88 6.14 -6.45
C GLU A 114 -10.62 7.65 -6.47
N THR A 115 -9.35 8.06 -6.28
CA THR A 115 -8.95 9.46 -6.50
C THR A 115 -8.86 9.84 -7.98
N ARG A 116 -9.37 9.03 -8.91
CA ARG A 116 -9.38 9.34 -10.36
C ARG A 116 -10.79 9.39 -10.96
N GLU A 117 -11.85 9.05 -10.22
CA GLU A 117 -13.19 8.94 -10.83
C GLU A 117 -13.69 10.28 -11.42
N PRO A 118 -14.14 10.31 -12.69
CA PRO A 118 -14.61 11.51 -13.36
C PRO A 118 -16.06 11.84 -12.94
N GLY A 119 -16.22 12.90 -12.14
CA GLY A 119 -17.53 13.46 -11.79
C GLY A 119 -17.64 14.00 -10.36
N GLU A 120 -16.76 13.56 -9.46
CA GLU A 120 -16.68 14.09 -8.10
C GLU A 120 -15.68 15.25 -7.97
N ARG A 121 -16.04 16.24 -7.14
CA ARG A 121 -15.41 17.56 -7.11
C ARG A 121 -14.01 17.64 -6.50
N ARG A 122 -13.38 16.54 -6.07
CA ARG A 122 -11.98 16.57 -5.56
C ARG A 122 -11.35 15.17 -5.41
N SER A 123 -11.05 14.58 -6.55
CA SER A 123 -10.00 13.58 -6.70
C SER A 123 -8.63 14.17 -6.32
N ASP A 124 -8.10 13.81 -5.13
CA ASP A 124 -6.80 14.31 -4.64
C ASP A 124 -5.74 13.19 -4.66
N PRO A 125 -4.87 13.12 -5.67
CA PRO A 125 -3.82 12.10 -5.77
C PRO A 125 -2.81 12.17 -4.60
N ARG A 126 -2.84 13.24 -3.79
CA ARG A 126 -2.02 13.40 -2.59
C ARG A 126 -2.50 12.55 -1.42
N VAL A 127 -3.67 11.90 -1.49
CA VAL A 127 -4.16 11.02 -0.40
C VAL A 127 -3.18 9.89 -0.16
N LEU A 128 -2.76 9.17 -1.20
CA LEU A 128 -1.73 8.12 -1.07
C LEU A 128 -0.43 8.70 -0.50
N PHE A 129 0.07 9.79 -1.07
CA PHE A 129 1.35 10.38 -0.65
C PHE A 129 1.33 10.83 0.82
N ARG A 130 0.25 11.47 1.28
CA ARG A 130 0.10 11.87 2.69
C ARG A 130 0.04 10.67 3.62
N TRP A 131 -0.78 9.67 3.27
CA TRP A 131 -0.90 8.47 4.08
C TRP A 131 0.44 7.74 4.19
N ILE A 132 1.12 7.48 3.06
CA ILE A 132 2.42 6.81 3.06
C ILE A 132 3.48 7.62 3.80
N ARG A 133 3.46 8.96 3.69
CA ARG A 133 4.33 9.82 4.49
C ARG A 133 4.12 9.61 5.98
N ASP A 134 2.87 9.60 6.45
CA ASP A 134 2.58 9.39 7.87
C ASP A 134 3.07 8.00 8.34
N LEU A 135 2.90 6.96 7.50
CA LEU A 135 3.42 5.62 7.77
C LEU A 135 4.95 5.57 7.84
N VAL A 136 5.64 6.23 6.90
CA VAL A 136 7.11 6.29 6.87
C VAL A 136 7.63 7.05 8.07
N PHE A 137 6.99 8.13 8.50
CA PHE A 137 7.43 8.86 9.69
C PHE A 137 7.32 8.03 10.98
N ILE A 138 6.41 7.05 11.02
CA ILE A 138 6.26 6.11 12.14
C ILE A 138 7.22 4.91 12.05
N TYR A 139 7.35 4.28 10.86
CA TYR A 139 8.01 2.97 10.70
C TYR A 139 9.17 2.91 9.67
N GLY A 140 9.57 4.03 9.08
CA GLY A 140 10.68 4.11 8.09
C GLY A 140 11.91 4.88 8.55
#